data_AF-A0A2W4NVL9-F1
#
_entry.id   AF-A0A2W4NVL9-F1
#
_cell.length_a   1.000
_cell.length_b   1.000
_cell.length_c   1.000
_cell.angle_alpha   90.00
_cell.angle_beta   90.00
_cell.angle_gamma   90.00
#
_symmetry.space_group_name_H-M   'P 1'
#
loop_
_entity.id
_entity.type
_entity.pdbx_description
1 polymer ?
#
loop_
_entity_poly.entity_id
_entity_poly.type
_entity_poly.pdbx_seq_one_letter_code
_entity_poly.pdbx_strand_id
1 'polypeptide(L)'
;AQIAAVMGSCTAGGVYVPAMSDEVVIVRGTGTIFLGGPPLVKAATGEDVSAEELGGAYVHTHLSGVADHLAENDEHALAIVRSIVAHLGTRKTWPWELAEVEEPLYDPQELGGIIPRDPRASYDVREVIARIVDGSRLHEFKADYGATLVCGFAHIHGIPVGVIANNGILFSESALKGAHFIELCCARGLPLIFLQNITGFMVGKEYEQRGIAKDGAKMVMAVANAQVPKFTVVIGGSFGAGNYAMCGRAYGPRQLWMWPNARISVMGGQQAANVLLTVRLEALRARGQDMTSEEREAFTQPILEMYEREGHPFYSTARLWDDGIIEPADTRMVLALGLSAAANAPVEPTQFGVFRM
;
A
#
# COMPACT_ATOMS: atom_id res chain seq x y z
N ALA A 1 18.70 5.61 -13.48
CA ALA A 1 18.95 4.82 -14.67
C ALA A 1 18.00 3.62 -14.70
N GLN A 2 17.60 3.18 -15.88
CA GLN A 2 16.96 1.89 -16.15
C GLN A 2 18.06 0.89 -16.56
N ILE A 3 18.13 -0.28 -15.94
CA ILE A 3 19.18 -1.29 -16.19
C ILE A 3 18.50 -2.63 -16.44
N ALA A 4 18.87 -3.35 -17.49
CA ALA A 4 18.34 -4.67 -17.82
C ALA A 4 19.42 -5.75 -17.81
N ALA A 5 19.06 -6.96 -17.37
CA ALA A 5 19.87 -8.17 -17.50
C ALA A 5 19.05 -9.28 -18.15
N VAL A 6 19.42 -9.66 -19.37
CA VAL A 6 18.76 -10.70 -20.16
C VAL A 6 19.45 -12.04 -19.91
N MET A 7 18.91 -12.77 -18.93
CA MET A 7 19.42 -14.07 -18.45
C MET A 7 18.62 -15.26 -19.01
N GLY A 8 17.83 -15.02 -20.07
CA GLY A 8 16.95 -16.01 -20.69
C GLY A 8 16.26 -15.46 -21.94
N SER A 9 15.10 -16.03 -22.29
CA SER A 9 14.35 -15.62 -23.48
C SER A 9 13.60 -14.30 -23.28
N CYS A 10 13.78 -13.37 -24.23
CA CYS A 10 13.13 -12.07 -24.29
C CYS A 10 12.53 -11.88 -25.68
N THR A 11 11.20 -12.04 -25.81
CA THR A 11 10.53 -12.13 -27.13
C THR A 11 9.37 -11.14 -27.26
N ALA A 12 9.05 -10.77 -28.51
CA ALA A 12 7.92 -9.92 -28.86
C ALA A 12 7.92 -8.59 -28.08
N GLY A 13 6.86 -8.27 -27.35
CA GLY A 13 6.79 -7.03 -26.56
C GLY A 13 7.84 -6.95 -25.46
N GLY A 14 8.36 -8.10 -24.98
CA GLY A 14 9.36 -8.15 -23.91
C GLY A 14 10.69 -7.52 -24.29
N VAL A 15 11.04 -7.47 -25.59
CA VAL A 15 12.32 -6.93 -26.06
C VAL A 15 12.54 -5.48 -25.71
N TYR A 16 11.45 -4.73 -25.49
CA TYR A 16 11.55 -3.32 -25.12
C TYR A 16 12.05 -3.12 -23.69
N VAL A 17 12.04 -4.15 -22.84
CA VAL A 17 12.69 -4.08 -21.52
C VAL A 17 14.19 -3.81 -21.68
N PRO A 18 14.98 -4.67 -22.37
CA PRO A 18 16.38 -4.34 -22.64
C PRO A 18 16.53 -3.19 -23.64
N ALA A 19 15.81 -3.17 -24.76
CA ALA A 19 16.05 -2.18 -25.82
C ALA A 19 15.73 -0.72 -25.43
N MET A 20 15.02 -0.48 -24.32
CA MET A 20 14.74 0.86 -23.77
C MET A 20 15.43 1.10 -22.42
N SER A 21 16.34 0.24 -21.98
CA SER A 21 17.16 0.47 -20.79
C SER A 21 18.39 1.31 -21.13
N ASP A 22 18.93 2.03 -20.13
CA ASP A 22 20.12 2.87 -20.30
C ASP A 22 21.39 2.02 -20.48
N GLU A 23 21.46 0.87 -19.79
CA GLU A 23 22.50 -0.14 -19.96
C GLU A 23 21.92 -1.57 -19.86
N VAL A 24 22.40 -2.46 -20.73
CA VAL A 24 21.86 -3.80 -20.93
C VAL A 24 22.98 -4.85 -20.85
N VAL A 25 22.77 -5.85 -20.00
CA VAL A 25 23.60 -7.04 -19.87
C VAL A 25 22.89 -8.23 -20.53
N ILE A 26 23.59 -9.08 -21.27
CA ILE A 26 23.05 -10.31 -21.85
C ILE A 26 23.97 -11.50 -21.61
N VAL A 27 23.41 -12.64 -21.19
CA VAL A 27 24.18 -13.85 -20.88
C VAL A 27 24.39 -14.70 -22.13
N ARG A 28 25.65 -15.05 -22.42
CA ARG A 28 26.04 -15.92 -23.54
C ARG A 28 25.39 -17.30 -23.41
N GLY A 29 24.80 -17.78 -24.51
CA GLY A 29 24.26 -19.14 -24.61
C GLY A 29 22.92 -19.35 -23.90
N THR A 30 22.36 -18.33 -23.23
CA THR A 30 21.03 -18.38 -22.60
C THR A 30 20.17 -17.16 -22.92
N GLY A 31 20.77 -15.97 -22.93
CA GLY A 31 20.11 -14.71 -23.23
C GLY A 31 19.79 -14.58 -24.72
N THR A 32 18.52 -14.31 -25.04
CA THR A 32 18.07 -14.08 -26.42
C THR A 32 17.07 -12.92 -26.48
N ILE A 33 17.17 -12.06 -27.50
CA ILE A 33 16.29 -10.91 -27.73
C ILE A 33 15.79 -10.92 -29.17
N PHE A 34 14.48 -10.93 -29.40
CA PHE A 34 13.94 -10.78 -30.77
C PHE A 34 12.45 -10.38 -30.78
N LEU A 35 12.07 -9.51 -31.71
CA LEU A 35 10.66 -9.11 -31.89
C LEU A 35 9.81 -10.29 -32.40
N GLY A 36 10.39 -11.15 -33.22
CA GLY A 36 9.78 -12.39 -33.69
C GLY A 36 10.74 -13.54 -33.47
N GLY A 37 10.37 -14.52 -32.66
CA GLY A 37 11.22 -15.68 -32.43
C GLY A 37 11.33 -16.60 -33.65
N PRO A 38 12.21 -17.62 -33.59
CA PRO A 38 12.43 -18.54 -34.70
C PRO A 38 11.17 -19.12 -35.34
N PRO A 39 10.12 -19.55 -34.57
CA PRO A 39 8.90 -20.05 -35.18
C PRO A 39 8.18 -19.00 -36.04
N LEU A 40 8.22 -17.72 -35.65
CA LEU A 40 7.61 -16.63 -36.40
C LEU A 40 8.40 -16.30 -37.66
N VAL A 41 9.74 -16.28 -37.58
CA VAL A 41 10.63 -16.09 -38.73
C VAL A 41 10.39 -17.20 -39.77
N LYS A 42 10.36 -18.46 -39.31
CA LYS A 42 10.07 -19.62 -40.17
C LYS A 42 8.71 -19.51 -40.85
N ALA A 43 7.67 -19.17 -40.09
CA ALA A 43 6.32 -19.05 -40.63
C ALA A 43 6.17 -17.90 -41.65
N ALA A 44 6.85 -16.77 -41.42
CA ALA A 44 6.73 -15.58 -42.26
C ALA A 44 7.61 -15.63 -43.52
N THR A 45 8.79 -16.24 -43.43
CA THR A 45 9.84 -16.15 -44.48
C THR A 45 10.31 -17.50 -45.01
N GLY A 46 10.02 -18.60 -44.31
CA GLY A 46 10.57 -19.93 -44.60
C GLY A 46 11.99 -20.18 -44.08
N GLU A 47 12.66 -19.15 -43.56
CA GLU A 47 14.02 -19.23 -43.00
C GLU A 47 14.06 -20.09 -41.72
N ASP A 48 15.01 -21.02 -41.65
CA ASP A 48 15.31 -21.80 -40.46
C ASP A 48 16.51 -21.18 -39.75
N VAL A 49 16.32 -20.73 -38.51
CA VAL A 49 17.35 -20.05 -37.73
C VAL A 49 17.18 -20.42 -36.26
N SER A 50 18.27 -20.67 -35.55
CA SER A 50 18.19 -20.91 -34.10
C SER A 50 17.96 -19.61 -33.31
N ALA A 51 17.55 -19.71 -32.05
CA ALA A 51 17.36 -18.54 -31.20
C ALA A 51 18.68 -17.77 -30.96
N GLU A 52 19.81 -18.48 -30.81
CA GLU A 52 21.13 -17.88 -30.62
C GLU A 52 21.62 -17.16 -31.89
N GLU A 53 21.40 -17.76 -33.07
CA GLU A 53 21.75 -17.13 -34.34
C GLU A 53 20.87 -15.91 -34.65
N LEU A 54 19.59 -15.96 -34.28
CA LEU A 54 18.64 -14.89 -34.54
C LEU A 54 18.85 -13.66 -33.65
N GLY A 55 19.13 -13.88 -32.36
CA GLY A 55 19.16 -12.81 -31.36
C GLY A 55 19.89 -13.19 -30.08
N GLY A 56 20.94 -14.02 -30.18
CA GLY A 56 21.77 -14.39 -29.03
C GLY A 56 22.66 -13.25 -28.53
N ALA A 57 23.39 -13.53 -27.46
CA ALA A 57 24.28 -12.57 -26.81
C ALA A 57 25.32 -11.99 -27.78
N TYR A 58 25.90 -12.82 -28.65
CA TYR A 58 26.88 -12.37 -29.64
C TYR A 58 26.26 -11.40 -30.64
N VAL A 59 25.06 -11.71 -31.16
CA VAL A 59 24.34 -10.84 -32.11
C VAL A 59 24.17 -9.45 -31.51
N HIS A 60 23.71 -9.36 -30.26
CA HIS A 60 23.36 -8.07 -29.68
C HIS A 60 24.52 -7.26 -29.11
N THR A 61 25.63 -7.91 -28.75
CA THR A 61 26.82 -7.22 -28.22
C THR A 61 27.89 -6.93 -29.29
N HIS A 62 27.89 -7.66 -30.41
CA HIS A 62 28.92 -7.50 -31.46
C HIS A 62 28.36 -7.00 -32.79
N LEU A 63 27.09 -7.26 -33.12
CA LEU A 63 26.52 -6.92 -34.43
C LEU A 63 25.51 -5.77 -34.33
N SER A 64 24.47 -5.92 -33.50
CA SER A 64 23.35 -4.96 -33.49
C SER A 64 23.51 -3.82 -32.49
N GLY A 65 24.27 -4.02 -31.40
CA GLY A 65 24.40 -3.05 -30.31
C GLY A 65 23.13 -2.87 -29.48
N VAL A 66 22.26 -3.89 -29.39
CA VAL A 66 21.07 -3.85 -28.52
C VAL A 66 21.43 -4.16 -27.07
N ALA A 67 22.55 -4.84 -26.84
CA ALA A 67 23.09 -5.10 -25.51
C ALA A 67 24.52 -4.53 -25.41
N ASP A 68 24.85 -3.97 -24.25
CA ASP A 68 26.11 -3.25 -24.03
C ASP A 68 27.18 -4.16 -23.41
N HIS A 69 26.75 -5.13 -22.60
CA HIS A 69 27.65 -5.99 -21.84
C HIS A 69 27.35 -7.47 -22.09
N LEU A 70 28.37 -8.22 -22.50
CA LEU A 70 28.31 -9.67 -22.62
C LEU A 70 28.72 -10.33 -21.30
N ALA A 71 27.83 -11.12 -20.71
CA ALA A 71 28.10 -11.95 -19.54
C ALA A 71 28.30 -13.42 -19.92
N GLU A 72 29.16 -14.13 -19.19
CA GLU A 72 29.47 -15.55 -19.46
C GLU A 72 28.51 -16.51 -18.75
N ASN A 73 27.85 -16.05 -17.68
CA ASN A 73 26.82 -16.76 -16.92
C ASN A 73 26.04 -15.74 -16.06
N ASP A 74 25.05 -16.24 -15.33
CA ASP A 74 24.17 -15.43 -14.48
C ASP A 74 24.93 -14.69 -13.36
N GLU A 75 25.89 -15.34 -12.70
CA GLU A 75 26.71 -14.71 -11.65
C GLU A 75 27.53 -13.55 -12.21
N HIS A 76 28.12 -13.73 -13.39
CA HIS A 76 28.85 -12.69 -14.09
C HIS A 76 27.92 -11.53 -14.48
N ALA A 77 26.70 -11.82 -14.97
CA ALA A 77 25.73 -10.77 -15.31
C ALA A 77 25.38 -9.93 -14.08
N LEU A 78 25.12 -10.55 -12.93
CA LEU A 78 24.84 -9.84 -11.69
C LEU A 78 26.05 -9.02 -11.20
N ALA A 79 27.28 -9.51 -11.39
CA ALA A 79 28.49 -8.73 -11.09
C ALA A 79 28.60 -7.48 -11.96
N ILE A 80 28.28 -7.58 -13.26
CA ILE A 80 28.23 -6.43 -14.17
C ILE A 80 27.13 -5.46 -13.75
N VAL A 81 25.92 -5.92 -13.44
CA VAL A 81 24.83 -5.06 -12.95
C VAL A 81 25.25 -4.28 -11.70
N ARG A 82 25.93 -4.93 -10.75
CA ARG A 82 26.47 -4.26 -9.56
C ARG A 82 27.52 -3.20 -9.92
N SER A 83 28.37 -3.48 -10.92
CA SER A 83 29.32 -2.51 -11.46
C SER A 83 28.59 -1.29 -12.05
N ILE A 84 27.55 -1.50 -12.88
CA ILE A 84 26.74 -0.42 -13.43
C ILE A 84 26.17 0.46 -12.31
N VAL A 85 25.55 -0.16 -11.30
CA VAL A 85 24.98 0.54 -10.13
C VAL A 85 26.03 1.37 -9.40
N ALA A 86 27.27 0.87 -9.27
CA ALA A 86 28.37 1.59 -8.63
C ALA A 86 28.81 2.86 -9.39
N HIS A 87 28.49 2.97 -10.69
CA HIS A 87 28.84 4.11 -11.54
C HIS A 87 27.69 5.10 -11.77
N LEU A 88 26.51 4.89 -11.17
CA LEU A 88 25.37 5.81 -11.33
C LEU A 88 25.60 7.21 -10.74
N GLY A 89 26.61 7.38 -9.89
CA GLY A 89 26.94 8.67 -9.26
C GLY A 89 25.84 9.18 -8.32
N THR A 90 24.88 8.35 -7.92
CA THR A 90 23.76 8.73 -7.08
C THR A 90 24.17 8.83 -5.61
N ARG A 91 23.83 9.95 -4.96
CA ARG A 91 23.98 10.13 -3.53
C ARG A 91 22.63 10.44 -2.92
N LYS A 92 22.19 9.58 -2.00
CA LYS A 92 20.99 9.84 -1.22
C LYS A 92 21.18 11.07 -0.35
N THR A 93 20.26 12.02 -0.46
CA THR A 93 20.15 13.18 0.44
C THR A 93 18.91 13.03 1.27
N TRP A 94 19.05 13.06 2.59
CA TRP A 94 17.90 12.99 3.48
C TRP A 94 17.13 14.32 3.42
N PRO A 95 15.81 14.30 3.15
CA PRO A 95 15.00 15.51 3.14
C PRO A 95 14.65 16.01 4.55
N TRP A 96 15.03 15.27 5.59
CA TRP A 96 14.74 15.54 6.99
C TRP A 96 16.03 15.48 7.82
N GLU A 97 16.00 16.15 8.97
CA GLU A 97 17.00 15.96 10.01
C GLU A 97 16.73 14.62 10.72
N LEU A 98 17.73 13.75 10.76
CA LEU A 98 17.62 12.45 11.42
C LEU A 98 17.98 12.58 12.90
N ALA A 99 17.17 11.98 13.76
CA ALA A 99 17.48 11.79 15.17
C ALA A 99 18.37 10.55 15.37
N GLU A 100 18.94 10.42 16.57
CA GLU A 100 19.57 9.18 17.01
C GLU A 100 18.54 8.05 17.04
N VAL A 101 18.92 6.88 16.56
CA VAL A 101 18.03 5.71 16.54
C VAL A 101 17.93 5.15 17.95
N GLU A 102 16.71 5.08 18.47
CA GLU A 102 16.40 4.40 19.72
C GLU A 102 15.43 3.25 19.47
N GLU A 103 15.67 2.10 20.08
CA GLU A 103 14.70 1.01 20.06
C GLU A 103 13.44 1.38 20.85
N PRO A 104 12.26 0.82 20.50
CA PRO A 104 11.07 0.95 21.32
C PRO A 104 11.31 0.36 22.73
N LEU A 105 10.63 0.91 23.74
CA LEU A 105 10.71 0.42 25.13
C LEU A 105 10.00 -0.93 25.34
N TYR A 106 9.19 -1.36 24.38
CA TYR A 106 8.40 -2.58 24.42
C TYR A 106 8.73 -3.46 23.22
N ASP A 107 8.73 -4.78 23.41
CA ASP A 107 9.08 -5.72 22.35
C ASP A 107 8.00 -5.71 21.24
N PRO A 108 8.36 -5.47 19.96
CA PRO A 108 7.44 -5.59 18.83
C PRO A 108 6.73 -6.95 18.73
N GLN A 109 7.31 -8.02 19.28
CA GLN A 109 6.67 -9.34 19.33
C GLN A 109 5.38 -9.36 20.17
N GLU A 110 5.19 -8.40 21.07
CA GLU A 110 3.96 -8.26 21.84
C GLU A 110 2.76 -7.81 21.01
N LEU A 111 2.97 -7.27 19.79
CA LEU A 111 1.90 -6.75 18.92
C LEU A 111 0.80 -7.79 18.64
N GLY A 112 1.16 -9.06 18.46
CA GLY A 112 0.20 -10.13 18.24
C GLY A 112 -0.74 -10.38 19.44
N GLY A 113 -0.33 -10.00 20.65
CA GLY A 113 -1.13 -10.12 21.88
C GLY A 113 -2.05 -8.93 22.15
N ILE A 114 -1.81 -7.79 21.51
CA ILE A 114 -2.60 -6.55 21.70
C ILE A 114 -3.88 -6.61 20.88
N ILE A 115 -3.82 -7.18 19.69
CA ILE A 115 -4.95 -7.22 18.77
C ILE A 115 -5.99 -8.24 19.29
N PRO A 116 -7.22 -7.80 19.59
CA PRO A 116 -8.25 -8.71 20.06
C PRO A 116 -8.58 -9.76 19.00
N ARG A 117 -8.84 -10.99 19.45
CA ARG A 117 -9.34 -12.06 18.57
C ARG A 117 -10.74 -11.76 18.03
N ASP A 118 -11.56 -11.07 18.82
CA ASP A 118 -12.85 -10.56 18.35
C ASP A 118 -12.61 -9.22 17.62
N PRO A 119 -12.83 -9.15 16.30
CA PRO A 119 -12.64 -7.91 15.54
C PRO A 119 -13.60 -6.77 15.96
N ARG A 120 -14.60 -7.05 16.81
CA ARG A 120 -15.51 -6.05 17.39
C ARG A 120 -15.00 -5.44 18.69
N ALA A 121 -14.04 -6.08 19.35
CA ALA A 121 -13.48 -5.58 20.59
C ALA A 121 -12.55 -4.39 20.29
N SER A 122 -12.69 -3.33 21.08
CA SER A 122 -11.79 -2.18 21.01
C SER A 122 -10.51 -2.43 21.79
N TYR A 123 -9.41 -1.85 21.33
CA TYR A 123 -8.15 -1.76 22.04
C TYR A 123 -7.59 -0.34 21.84
N ASP A 124 -6.64 0.08 22.68
CA ASP A 124 -5.97 1.37 22.50
C ASP A 124 -4.86 1.24 21.47
N VAL A 125 -5.00 1.93 20.33
CA VAL A 125 -4.01 1.89 19.25
C VAL A 125 -2.65 2.45 19.65
N ARG A 126 -2.58 3.22 20.76
CA ARG A 126 -1.31 3.69 21.33
C ARG A 126 -0.39 2.53 21.72
N GLU A 127 -0.95 1.39 22.12
CA GLU A 127 -0.18 0.19 22.42
C GLU A 127 0.57 -0.33 21.18
N VAL A 128 -0.02 -0.20 19.99
CA VAL A 128 0.65 -0.50 18.72
C VAL A 128 1.73 0.53 18.43
N ILE A 129 1.41 1.82 18.56
CA ILE A 129 2.35 2.93 18.27
C ILE A 129 3.59 2.82 19.16
N ALA A 130 3.43 2.56 20.46
CA ALA A 130 4.52 2.45 21.43
C ALA A 130 5.53 1.35 21.07
N ARG A 131 5.13 0.32 20.32
CA ARG A 131 6.00 -0.80 19.90
C ARG A 131 6.66 -0.61 18.55
N ILE A 132 6.31 0.46 17.80
CA ILE A 132 6.88 0.72 16.48
C ILE A 132 7.73 2.00 16.41
N VAL A 133 7.51 2.95 17.31
CA VAL A 133 8.23 4.24 17.32
C VAL A 133 9.43 4.24 18.27
N ASP A 134 10.44 5.05 17.95
CA ASP A 134 11.70 5.16 18.68
C ASP A 134 11.48 5.59 20.14
N GLY A 135 12.02 4.81 21.07
CA GLY A 135 11.86 5.03 22.51
C GLY A 135 10.41 5.06 22.99
N SER A 136 9.46 4.52 22.20
CA SER A 136 8.02 4.52 22.51
C SER A 136 7.43 5.91 22.74
N ARG A 137 8.03 6.97 22.19
CA ARG A 137 7.60 8.35 22.39
C ARG A 137 6.66 8.81 21.28
N LEU A 138 5.48 9.29 21.69
CA LEU A 138 4.51 9.92 20.81
C LEU A 138 4.17 11.31 21.36
N HIS A 139 4.48 12.36 20.58
CA HIS A 139 3.99 13.70 20.88
C HIS A 139 2.59 13.86 20.29
N GLU A 140 1.56 13.54 21.08
CA GLU A 140 0.17 13.56 20.63
C GLU A 140 -0.34 14.96 20.32
N PHE A 141 -0.90 15.09 19.12
CA PHE A 141 -1.65 16.26 18.68
C PHE A 141 -3.13 16.07 19.02
N LYS A 142 -3.72 17.06 19.70
CA LYS A 142 -5.14 17.05 20.07
C LYS A 142 -5.54 15.76 20.81
N ALA A 143 -4.80 15.37 21.84
CA ALA A 143 -5.05 14.15 22.61
C ALA A 143 -6.52 14.07 23.11
N ASP A 144 -7.05 15.19 23.62
CA ASP A 144 -8.40 15.27 24.20
C ASP A 144 -9.53 15.67 23.21
N TYR A 145 -9.26 15.69 21.90
CA TYR A 145 -10.26 16.05 20.88
C TYR A 145 -10.29 15.00 19.76
N GLY A 146 -11.49 14.51 19.41
CA GLY A 146 -11.64 13.47 18.37
C GLY A 146 -10.84 12.19 18.69
N ALA A 147 -10.97 11.68 19.93
CA ALA A 147 -10.14 10.62 20.49
C ALA A 147 -10.19 9.26 19.75
N THR A 148 -11.16 9.08 18.84
CA THR A 148 -11.21 7.91 17.94
C THR A 148 -10.21 7.95 16.80
N LEU A 149 -9.47 9.05 16.66
CA LEU A 149 -8.31 9.16 15.78
C LEU A 149 -7.12 9.69 16.58
N VAL A 150 -6.09 8.86 16.73
CA VAL A 150 -4.82 9.25 17.34
C VAL A 150 -3.95 9.90 16.26
N CYS A 151 -3.46 11.09 16.54
CA CYS A 151 -2.52 11.80 15.68
C CYS A 151 -1.35 12.25 16.53
N GLY A 152 -0.12 12.08 16.05
CA GLY A 152 1.05 12.52 16.81
C GLY A 152 2.34 12.42 16.03
N PHE A 153 3.34 13.16 16.50
CA PHE A 153 4.68 13.15 15.92
C PHE A 153 5.55 12.14 16.67
N ALA A 154 6.36 11.40 15.93
CA ALA A 154 7.28 10.41 16.46
C ALA A 154 8.51 10.26 15.55
N HIS A 155 9.41 9.33 15.88
CA HIS A 155 10.48 8.89 14.98
C HIS A 155 10.40 7.38 14.77
N ILE A 156 10.80 6.91 13.59
CA ILE A 156 11.01 5.49 13.29
C ILE A 156 12.39 5.36 12.66
N HIS A 157 13.31 4.67 13.34
CA HIS A 157 14.72 4.57 12.93
C HIS A 157 15.36 5.94 12.66
N GLY A 158 15.14 6.89 13.57
CA GLY A 158 15.65 8.26 13.51
C GLY A 158 14.92 9.17 12.53
N ILE A 159 14.02 8.64 11.69
CA ILE A 159 13.29 9.42 10.69
C ILE A 159 12.04 10.04 11.33
N PRO A 160 11.83 11.36 11.27
CA PRO A 160 10.65 11.99 11.85
C PRO A 160 9.41 11.64 11.04
N VAL A 161 8.31 11.29 11.72
CA VAL A 161 7.05 10.86 11.10
C VAL A 161 5.83 11.50 11.77
N GLY A 162 4.77 11.70 10.99
CA GLY A 162 3.42 11.98 11.48
C GLY A 162 2.58 10.71 11.46
N VAL A 163 2.17 10.21 12.63
CA VAL A 163 1.34 9.01 12.75
C VAL A 163 -0.13 9.40 12.83
N ILE A 164 -0.99 8.71 12.08
CA ILE A 164 -2.45 8.83 12.08
C ILE A 164 -3.04 7.43 12.23
N ALA A 165 -3.68 7.14 13.36
CA ALA A 165 -4.10 5.80 13.71
C ALA A 165 -5.55 5.76 14.20
N ASN A 166 -6.34 4.81 13.69
CA ASN A 166 -7.72 4.64 14.15
C ASN A 166 -7.76 4.06 15.56
N ASN A 167 -8.63 4.63 16.40
CA ASN A 167 -8.90 4.17 17.76
C ASN A 167 -10.43 4.06 17.97
N GLY A 168 -11.16 3.72 16.90
CA GLY A 168 -12.62 3.67 16.85
C GLY A 168 -13.21 4.22 15.55
N ILE A 169 -14.53 4.44 15.56
CA ILE A 169 -15.30 5.01 14.44
C ILE A 169 -14.94 6.48 14.25
N LEU A 170 -14.92 6.98 13.01
CA LEU A 170 -14.64 8.39 12.73
C LEU A 170 -15.88 9.28 12.96
N PHE A 171 -15.66 10.37 13.71
CA PHE A 171 -16.61 11.48 13.85
C PHE A 171 -16.13 12.71 13.06
N SER A 172 -16.97 13.74 12.97
CA SER A 172 -16.59 15.06 12.43
C SER A 172 -15.32 15.59 13.08
N GLU A 173 -15.24 15.51 14.41
CA GLU A 173 -14.11 15.96 15.21
C GLU A 173 -12.83 15.19 14.84
N SER A 174 -12.93 13.87 14.64
CA SER A 174 -11.83 13.01 14.19
C SER A 174 -11.32 13.43 12.81
N ALA A 175 -12.21 13.68 11.86
CA ALA A 175 -11.84 14.10 10.51
C ALA A 175 -11.20 15.50 10.46
N LEU A 176 -11.75 16.45 11.22
CA LEU A 176 -11.17 17.79 11.36
C LEU A 176 -9.79 17.76 12.01
N LYS A 177 -9.60 16.90 13.02
CA LYS A 177 -8.28 16.65 13.64
C LYS A 177 -7.30 16.07 12.61
N GLY A 178 -7.71 15.05 11.87
CA GLY A 178 -6.89 14.41 10.85
C GLY A 178 -6.46 15.37 9.74
N ALA A 179 -7.40 16.16 9.20
CA ALA A 179 -7.12 17.15 8.16
C ALA A 179 -6.06 18.16 8.63
N HIS A 180 -6.27 18.78 9.80
CA HIS A 180 -5.31 19.74 10.36
C HIS A 180 -3.94 19.10 10.63
N PHE A 181 -3.91 17.87 11.16
CA PHE A 181 -2.63 17.19 11.40
C PHE A 181 -1.86 16.90 10.10
N ILE A 182 -2.56 16.52 9.03
CA ILE A 182 -1.96 16.34 7.70
C ILE A 182 -1.40 17.66 7.18
N GLU A 183 -2.12 18.78 7.34
CA GLU A 183 -1.62 20.11 6.97
C GLU A 183 -0.30 20.45 7.70
N LEU A 184 -0.22 20.16 9.00
CA LEU A 184 1.01 20.37 9.78
C LEU A 184 2.17 19.51 9.27
N CYS A 185 1.92 18.23 8.97
CA CYS A 185 2.95 17.34 8.43
C CYS A 185 3.40 17.81 7.04
N CYS A 186 2.47 18.19 6.17
CA CYS A 186 2.77 18.72 4.83
C CYS A 186 3.58 20.01 4.90
N ALA A 187 3.21 20.95 5.77
CA ALA A 187 3.93 22.22 5.96
C ALA A 187 5.37 22.01 6.46
N ARG A 188 5.61 20.92 7.20
CA ARG A 188 6.92 20.54 7.74
C ARG A 188 7.68 19.54 6.86
N GLY A 189 7.09 19.11 5.74
CA GLY A 189 7.66 18.08 4.86
C GLY A 189 7.76 16.69 5.49
N LEU A 190 7.01 16.40 6.57
CA LEU A 190 7.10 15.14 7.31
C LEU A 190 6.31 14.02 6.64
N PRO A 191 6.88 12.81 6.51
CA PRO A 191 6.16 11.64 6.00
C PRO A 191 5.02 11.25 6.94
N LEU A 192 3.95 10.69 6.36
CA LEU A 192 2.73 10.30 7.06
C LEU A 192 2.61 8.78 7.12
N ILE A 193 2.30 8.26 8.32
CA ILE A 193 2.06 6.84 8.57
C ILE A 193 0.60 6.66 8.99
N PHE A 194 -0.16 5.92 8.20
CA PHE A 194 -1.56 5.61 8.46
C PHE A 194 -1.69 4.18 9.00
N LEU A 195 -2.22 4.04 10.22
CA LEU A 195 -2.55 2.74 10.81
C LEU A 195 -4.07 2.52 10.73
N GLN A 196 -4.51 1.71 9.76
CA GLN A 196 -5.92 1.50 9.50
C GLN A 196 -6.50 0.40 10.39
N ASN A 197 -7.51 0.79 11.18
CA ASN A 197 -8.46 -0.11 11.82
C ASN A 197 -9.81 0.58 11.90
N ILE A 198 -10.47 0.69 10.75
CA ILE A 198 -11.64 1.53 10.55
C ILE A 198 -12.84 0.76 10.02
N THR A 199 -13.96 0.91 10.73
CA THR A 199 -15.28 0.36 10.35
C THR A 199 -16.14 1.36 9.59
N GLY A 200 -15.80 2.64 9.63
CA GLY A 200 -16.46 3.70 8.88
C GLY A 200 -16.60 4.99 9.68
N PHE A 201 -17.46 5.87 9.18
CA PHE A 201 -17.89 7.08 9.89
C PHE A 201 -19.15 6.78 10.72
N MET A 202 -19.36 7.59 11.76
CA MET A 202 -20.59 7.52 12.54
C MET A 202 -21.80 7.83 11.65
N VAL A 203 -22.91 7.11 11.84
CA VAL A 203 -24.14 7.27 11.07
C VAL A 203 -25.27 7.77 11.95
N GLY A 204 -26.14 8.61 11.40
CA GLY A 204 -27.34 9.08 12.09
C GLY A 204 -27.76 10.48 11.64
N LYS A 205 -29.05 10.79 11.81
CA LYS A 205 -29.64 12.06 11.36
C LYS A 205 -28.89 13.28 11.90
N GLU A 206 -28.53 13.28 13.18
CA GLU A 206 -27.82 14.39 13.80
C GLU A 206 -26.44 14.61 13.19
N TYR A 207 -25.67 13.54 12.96
CA TYR A 207 -24.33 13.61 12.38
C TYR A 207 -24.36 14.11 10.94
N GLU A 208 -25.33 13.66 10.14
CA GLU A 208 -25.54 14.15 8.78
C GLU A 208 -25.90 15.63 8.75
N GLN A 209 -26.85 16.05 9.61
CA GLN A 209 -27.26 17.46 9.70
C GLN A 209 -26.15 18.38 10.23
N ARG A 210 -25.25 17.87 11.07
CA ARG A 210 -24.04 18.58 11.53
C ARG A 210 -22.92 18.62 10.48
N GLY A 211 -23.05 17.87 9.40
CA GLY A 211 -22.14 17.93 8.26
C GLY A 211 -20.96 16.95 8.31
N ILE A 212 -21.15 15.75 8.89
CA ILE A 212 -20.09 14.72 8.92
C ILE A 212 -19.51 14.42 7.54
N ALA A 213 -20.33 14.48 6.49
CA ALA A 213 -19.89 14.33 5.10
C ALA A 213 -18.85 15.40 4.68
N LYS A 214 -19.08 16.68 5.00
CA LYS A 214 -18.13 17.74 4.64
C LYS A 214 -16.87 17.70 5.49
N ASP A 215 -16.96 17.25 6.74
CA ASP A 215 -15.80 17.12 7.62
C ASP A 215 -14.93 15.93 7.22
N GLY A 216 -15.53 14.78 6.90
CA GLY A 216 -14.84 13.66 6.26
C GLY A 216 -14.18 14.05 4.94
N ALA A 217 -14.87 14.86 4.12
CA ALA A 217 -14.32 15.36 2.87
C ALA A 217 -13.09 16.26 3.06
N LYS A 218 -12.98 17.01 4.17
CA LYS A 218 -11.75 17.77 4.47
C LYS A 218 -10.57 16.82 4.70
N MET A 219 -10.75 15.74 5.46
CA MET A 219 -9.69 14.75 5.67
C MET A 219 -9.27 14.08 4.35
N VAL A 220 -10.23 13.67 3.53
CA VAL A 220 -9.95 13.08 2.21
C VAL A 220 -9.23 14.07 1.29
N MET A 221 -9.63 15.35 1.28
CA MET A 221 -8.96 16.41 0.53
C MET A 221 -7.50 16.56 0.98
N ALA A 222 -7.24 16.51 2.28
CA ALA A 222 -5.89 16.59 2.82
C ALA A 222 -5.04 15.37 2.40
N VAL A 223 -5.56 14.15 2.55
CA VAL A 223 -4.88 12.90 2.14
C VAL A 223 -4.55 12.88 0.65
N ALA A 224 -5.51 13.27 -0.19
CA ALA A 224 -5.38 13.22 -1.65
C ALA A 224 -4.29 14.18 -2.17
N ASN A 225 -4.18 15.37 -1.57
CA ASN A 225 -3.25 16.39 -2.06
C ASN A 225 -1.89 16.38 -1.36
N ALA A 226 -1.76 15.71 -0.21
CA ALA A 226 -0.50 15.59 0.51
C ALA A 226 0.60 14.96 -0.36
N GLN A 227 1.68 15.72 -0.59
CA GLN A 227 2.82 15.33 -1.44
C GLN A 227 3.99 14.74 -0.64
N VAL A 228 3.97 14.87 0.69
CA VAL A 228 4.88 14.14 1.57
C VAL A 228 4.74 12.62 1.37
N PRO A 229 5.79 11.82 1.58
CA PRO A 229 5.67 10.36 1.50
C PRO A 229 4.60 9.84 2.46
N LYS A 230 3.66 9.05 1.94
CA LYS A 230 2.58 8.42 2.71
C LYS A 230 2.79 6.92 2.75
N PHE A 231 2.60 6.30 3.90
CA PHE A 231 2.68 4.85 4.11
C PHE A 231 1.43 4.39 4.86
N THR A 232 0.91 3.24 4.49
CA THR A 232 -0.32 2.71 5.09
C THR A 232 -0.10 1.28 5.57
N VAL A 233 -0.54 0.98 6.79
CA VAL A 233 -0.56 -0.37 7.34
C VAL A 233 -1.97 -0.67 7.81
N VAL A 234 -2.61 -1.68 7.23
CA VAL A 234 -3.93 -2.15 7.68
C VAL A 234 -3.73 -3.13 8.81
N ILE A 235 -3.96 -2.67 10.04
CA ILE A 235 -3.77 -3.44 11.28
C ILE A 235 -5.08 -4.07 11.80
N GLY A 236 -6.21 -3.79 11.13
CA GLY A 236 -7.52 -4.34 11.45
C GLY A 236 -8.51 -4.20 10.29
N GLY A 237 -9.61 -3.49 10.49
CA GLY A 237 -10.59 -3.25 9.44
C GLY A 237 -10.17 -2.15 8.45
N SER A 238 -10.49 -2.32 7.17
CA SER A 238 -10.44 -1.27 6.16
C SER A 238 -11.75 -1.27 5.37
N PHE A 239 -12.72 -0.50 5.86
CA PHE A 239 -14.09 -0.54 5.35
C PHE A 239 -14.58 0.83 4.84
N GLY A 240 -15.22 0.80 3.66
CA GLY A 240 -15.98 1.90 3.09
C GLY A 240 -15.23 3.23 3.02
N ALA A 241 -15.91 4.32 3.37
CA ALA A 241 -15.32 5.67 3.34
C ALA A 241 -14.16 5.87 4.33
N GLY A 242 -14.04 5.01 5.35
CA GLY A 242 -12.91 5.02 6.27
C GLY A 242 -11.59 4.71 5.59
N ASN A 243 -11.59 3.75 4.66
CA ASN A 243 -10.42 3.42 3.84
C ASN A 243 -9.92 4.64 3.05
N TYR A 244 -10.84 5.48 2.57
CA TYR A 244 -10.48 6.70 1.84
C TYR A 244 -9.83 7.75 2.74
N ALA A 245 -10.47 8.03 3.88
CA ALA A 245 -9.98 9.01 4.84
C ALA A 245 -8.62 8.61 5.44
N MET A 246 -8.29 7.32 5.47
CA MET A 246 -7.04 6.80 6.05
C MET A 246 -5.99 6.40 5.00
N CYS A 247 -6.00 7.02 3.82
CA CYS A 247 -4.99 6.80 2.76
C CYS A 247 -4.93 5.34 2.25
N GLY A 248 -6.08 4.78 1.88
CA GLY A 248 -6.16 3.51 1.16
C GLY A 248 -5.49 3.54 -0.22
N ARG A 249 -5.50 2.39 -0.92
CA ARG A 249 -4.75 2.18 -2.18
C ARG A 249 -4.95 3.26 -3.25
N ALA A 250 -6.16 3.79 -3.39
CA ALA A 250 -6.50 4.83 -4.36
C ALA A 250 -5.84 6.21 -4.11
N TYR A 251 -5.24 6.43 -2.93
CA TYR A 251 -4.60 7.70 -2.55
C TYR A 251 -3.08 7.71 -2.71
N GLY A 252 -2.55 6.67 -3.37
CA GLY A 252 -1.14 6.56 -3.75
C GLY A 252 -0.16 6.65 -2.57
N PRO A 253 -0.35 5.89 -1.46
CA PRO A 253 0.76 5.70 -0.52
C PRO A 253 1.94 5.06 -1.27
N ARG A 254 3.17 5.38 -0.86
CA ARG A 254 4.40 4.82 -1.45
C ARG A 254 4.40 3.30 -1.33
N GLN A 255 3.97 2.81 -0.17
CA GLN A 255 3.72 1.40 0.11
C GLN A 255 2.49 1.27 1.02
N LEU A 256 1.71 0.21 0.81
CA LEU A 256 0.57 -0.18 1.61
C LEU A 256 0.71 -1.66 2.00
N TRP A 257 0.71 -1.97 3.28
CA TRP A 257 0.78 -3.35 3.78
C TRP A 257 -0.47 -3.74 4.55
N MET A 258 -0.69 -5.04 4.70
CA MET A 258 -1.74 -5.60 5.52
C MET A 258 -1.17 -6.55 6.57
N TRP A 259 -1.75 -6.53 7.77
CA TRP A 259 -1.52 -7.58 8.76
C TRP A 259 -2.38 -8.83 8.45
N PRO A 260 -2.00 -10.02 8.95
CA PRO A 260 -2.73 -11.27 8.65
C PRO A 260 -4.15 -11.30 9.23
N ASN A 261 -4.42 -10.52 10.30
CA ASN A 261 -5.75 -10.40 10.90
C ASN A 261 -6.65 -9.39 10.17
N ALA A 262 -6.11 -8.59 9.25
CA ALA A 262 -6.83 -7.49 8.64
C ALA A 262 -7.99 -7.98 7.76
N ARG A 263 -8.98 -7.11 7.51
CA ARG A 263 -10.07 -7.35 6.56
C ARG A 263 -10.35 -6.09 5.76
N ILE A 264 -10.56 -6.24 4.46
CA ILE A 264 -10.85 -5.11 3.56
C ILE A 264 -12.09 -5.37 2.70
N SER A 265 -13.03 -4.43 2.67
CA SER A 265 -14.20 -4.51 1.78
C SER A 265 -14.99 -3.20 1.77
N VAL A 266 -16.05 -3.11 0.96
CA VAL A 266 -16.88 -1.90 0.88
C VAL A 266 -17.61 -1.57 2.20
N MET A 267 -17.92 -2.58 3.01
CA MET A 267 -18.50 -2.47 4.35
C MET A 267 -18.30 -3.79 5.11
N GLY A 268 -18.55 -3.84 6.42
CA GLY A 268 -18.45 -5.11 7.16
C GLY A 268 -19.46 -6.16 6.65
N GLY A 269 -19.07 -7.44 6.59
CA GLY A 269 -19.93 -8.51 6.06
C GLY A 269 -21.30 -8.59 6.75
N GLN A 270 -21.33 -8.45 8.07
CA GLN A 270 -22.59 -8.41 8.82
C GLN A 270 -23.46 -7.20 8.46
N GLN A 271 -22.84 -6.03 8.23
CA GLN A 271 -23.56 -4.82 7.81
C GLN A 271 -24.17 -5.03 6.42
N ALA A 272 -23.40 -5.58 5.47
CA ALA A 272 -23.87 -5.88 4.13
C ALA A 272 -25.05 -6.86 4.13
N ALA A 273 -24.91 -7.98 4.86
CA ALA A 273 -25.95 -8.98 4.98
C ALA A 273 -27.25 -8.38 5.57
N ASN A 274 -27.13 -7.59 6.63
CA ASN A 274 -28.29 -6.94 7.25
C ASN A 274 -28.97 -5.92 6.32
N VAL A 275 -28.21 -5.07 5.63
CA VAL A 275 -28.76 -4.06 4.71
C VAL A 275 -29.49 -4.73 3.54
N LEU A 276 -28.86 -5.73 2.90
CA LEU A 276 -29.47 -6.47 1.80
C LEU A 276 -30.72 -7.23 2.25
N LEU A 277 -30.71 -7.77 3.46
CA LEU A 277 -31.87 -8.43 4.05
C LEU A 277 -33.02 -7.45 4.28
N THR A 278 -32.75 -6.27 4.83
CA THR A 278 -33.78 -5.24 5.04
C THR A 278 -34.44 -4.83 3.73
N VAL A 279 -33.66 -4.54 2.69
CA VAL A 279 -34.18 -4.17 1.35
C VAL A 279 -35.02 -5.31 0.77
N ARG A 280 -34.59 -6.56 0.93
CA ARG A 280 -35.32 -7.74 0.46
C ARG A 280 -36.67 -7.89 1.17
N LEU A 281 -36.69 -7.72 2.50
CA LEU A 281 -37.92 -7.80 3.31
C LEU A 281 -38.91 -6.68 2.95
N GLU A 282 -38.44 -5.46 2.71
CA GLU A 282 -39.30 -4.35 2.27
C GLU A 282 -39.95 -4.62 0.90
N ALA A 283 -39.19 -5.14 -0.05
CA ALA A 283 -39.70 -5.51 -1.37
C ALA A 283 -40.74 -6.64 -1.32
N LEU A 284 -40.56 -7.61 -0.41
CA LEU A 284 -41.54 -8.69 -0.19
C LEU A 284 -42.80 -8.19 0.52
N ARG A 285 -42.65 -7.33 1.54
CA ARG A 285 -43.78 -6.72 2.25
C ARG A 285 -44.66 -5.88 1.32
N ALA A 286 -44.06 -5.18 0.36
CA ALA A 286 -44.80 -4.47 -0.69
C ALA A 286 -45.69 -5.38 -1.56
N ARG A 287 -45.44 -6.70 -1.54
CA ARG A 287 -46.22 -7.75 -2.24
C ARG A 287 -47.06 -8.60 -1.28
N GLY A 288 -47.15 -8.23 0.00
CA GLY A 288 -47.84 -9.00 1.03
C GLY A 288 -47.15 -10.30 1.43
N GLN A 289 -45.84 -10.42 1.18
CA GLN A 289 -45.01 -11.59 1.50
C GLN A 289 -44.02 -11.25 2.63
N ASP A 290 -43.54 -12.27 3.35
CA ASP A 290 -42.46 -12.17 4.34
C ASP A 290 -41.56 -13.41 4.24
N MET A 291 -40.41 -13.40 4.90
CA MET A 291 -39.47 -14.52 4.97
C MET A 291 -39.46 -15.13 6.37
N THR A 292 -39.39 -16.46 6.46
CA THR A 292 -39.14 -17.17 7.72
C THR A 292 -37.72 -16.94 8.22
N SER A 293 -37.43 -17.29 9.48
CA SER A 293 -36.08 -17.16 10.04
C SER A 293 -35.04 -17.95 9.23
N GLU A 294 -35.39 -19.15 8.79
CA GLU A 294 -34.54 -20.03 7.99
C GLU A 294 -34.27 -19.45 6.60
N GLU A 295 -35.28 -18.85 5.96
CA GLU A 295 -35.11 -18.17 4.67
C GLU A 295 -34.21 -16.93 4.79
N ARG A 296 -34.31 -16.20 5.92
CA ARG A 296 -33.44 -15.04 6.20
C ARG A 296 -31.99 -15.47 6.39
N GLU A 297 -31.75 -16.56 7.12
CA GLU A 297 -30.41 -17.12 7.30
C GLU A 297 -29.83 -17.66 5.99
N ALA A 298 -30.61 -18.41 5.22
CA ALA A 298 -30.20 -18.91 3.91
C ALA A 298 -29.87 -17.77 2.92
N PHE A 299 -30.50 -16.60 3.09
CA PHE A 299 -30.20 -15.41 2.30
C PHE A 299 -28.91 -14.70 2.75
N THR A 300 -28.68 -14.57 4.07
CA THR A 300 -27.53 -13.82 4.61
C THR A 300 -26.23 -14.62 4.59
N GLN A 301 -26.30 -15.94 4.79
CA GLN A 301 -25.12 -16.82 4.83
C GLN A 301 -24.18 -16.69 3.62
N PRO A 302 -24.64 -16.77 2.35
CA PRO A 302 -23.75 -16.62 1.20
C PRO A 302 -23.11 -15.23 1.10
N ILE A 303 -23.77 -14.18 1.61
CA ILE A 303 -23.21 -12.83 1.66
C ILE A 303 -22.07 -12.78 2.69
N LEU A 304 -22.26 -13.36 3.88
CA LEU A 304 -21.21 -13.41 4.90
C LEU A 304 -19.97 -14.17 4.40
N GLU A 305 -20.17 -15.32 3.76
CA GLU A 305 -19.09 -16.12 3.17
C GLU A 305 -18.34 -15.38 2.07
N MET A 306 -19.06 -14.66 1.21
CA MET A 306 -18.44 -13.82 0.17
C MET A 306 -17.56 -12.74 0.79
N TYR A 307 -18.05 -12.02 1.80
CA TYR A 307 -17.28 -10.95 2.44
C TYR A 307 -16.06 -11.47 3.22
N GLU A 308 -16.17 -12.64 3.86
CA GLU A 308 -15.01 -13.25 4.53
C GLU A 308 -13.95 -13.69 3.52
N ARG A 309 -14.36 -14.34 2.43
CA ARG A 309 -13.45 -14.79 1.37
C ARG A 309 -12.76 -13.62 0.68
N GLU A 310 -13.53 -12.62 0.25
CA GLU A 310 -13.03 -11.52 -0.58
C GLU A 310 -12.35 -10.43 0.25
N GLY A 311 -12.67 -10.34 1.54
CA GLY A 311 -12.00 -9.44 2.47
C GLY A 311 -10.76 -10.01 3.14
N HIS A 312 -10.45 -11.30 2.93
CA HIS A 312 -9.27 -11.93 3.49
C HIS A 312 -7.97 -11.32 2.92
N PRO A 313 -6.89 -11.12 3.72
CA PRO A 313 -5.64 -10.53 3.24
C PRO A 313 -5.05 -11.25 2.02
N PHE A 314 -5.07 -12.59 1.99
CA PHE A 314 -4.64 -13.36 0.82
C PHE A 314 -5.43 -13.03 -0.47
N TYR A 315 -6.72 -12.70 -0.37
CA TYR A 315 -7.51 -12.31 -1.53
C TYR A 315 -7.06 -10.93 -2.05
N SER A 316 -6.77 -10.01 -1.14
CA SER A 316 -6.27 -8.66 -1.40
C SER A 316 -4.89 -8.66 -2.06
N THR A 317 -3.92 -9.33 -1.44
CA THR A 317 -2.52 -9.35 -1.92
C THR A 317 -2.39 -10.06 -3.26
N ALA A 318 -3.18 -11.12 -3.51
CA ALA A 318 -3.23 -11.79 -4.80
C ALA A 318 -3.67 -10.88 -5.96
N ARG A 319 -4.22 -9.68 -5.66
CA ARG A 319 -4.70 -8.68 -6.61
C ARG A 319 -3.96 -7.34 -6.53
N LEU A 320 -2.86 -7.29 -5.77
CA LEU A 320 -2.01 -6.10 -5.58
C LEU A 320 -2.78 -4.87 -5.05
N TRP A 321 -3.84 -5.11 -4.28
CA TRP A 321 -4.52 -4.04 -3.53
C TRP A 321 -3.65 -3.50 -2.39
N ASP A 322 -2.73 -4.34 -1.92
CA ASP A 322 -1.62 -4.07 -1.03
C ASP A 322 -0.31 -4.57 -1.66
N ASP A 323 0.82 -4.16 -1.10
CA ASP A 323 2.17 -4.50 -1.52
C ASP A 323 2.74 -5.71 -0.73
N GLY A 324 1.90 -6.36 0.09
CA GLY A 324 2.26 -7.55 0.83
C GLY A 324 1.60 -7.66 2.20
N ILE A 325 1.44 -8.90 2.64
CA ILE A 325 1.13 -9.25 4.02
C ILE A 325 2.44 -9.29 4.80
N ILE A 326 2.46 -8.64 5.96
CA ILE A 326 3.64 -8.60 6.85
C ILE A 326 3.28 -9.18 8.22
N GLU A 327 4.25 -9.76 8.91
CA GLU A 327 4.10 -10.05 10.34
C GLU A 327 3.95 -8.72 11.11
N PRO A 328 2.99 -8.60 12.04
CA PRO A 328 2.87 -7.42 12.91
C PRO A 328 4.19 -6.92 13.51
N ALA A 329 5.04 -7.82 14.00
CA ALA A 329 6.35 -7.49 14.58
C ALA A 329 7.32 -6.82 13.58
N ASP A 330 7.19 -7.10 12.28
CA ASP A 330 8.06 -6.54 11.23
C ASP A 330 7.66 -5.11 10.82
N THR A 331 6.52 -4.60 11.31
CA THR A 331 5.96 -3.30 10.92
C THR A 331 6.98 -2.16 11.03
N ARG A 332 7.74 -2.12 12.13
CA ARG A 332 8.78 -1.10 12.34
C ARG A 332 9.86 -1.14 11.26
N MET A 333 10.36 -2.33 10.95
CA MET A 333 11.45 -2.52 9.98
C MET A 333 11.00 -2.22 8.56
N VAL A 334 9.81 -2.69 8.14
CA VAL A 334 9.31 -2.41 6.79
C VAL A 334 9.02 -0.93 6.58
N LEU A 335 8.52 -0.23 7.61
CA LEU A 335 8.34 1.22 7.58
C LEU A 335 9.69 1.94 7.47
N ALA A 336 10.70 1.53 8.25
CA ALA A 336 12.04 2.12 8.19
C ALA A 336 12.68 1.98 6.80
N LEU A 337 12.59 0.78 6.21
CA LEU A 337 13.08 0.52 4.85
C LEU A 337 12.32 1.35 3.81
N GLY A 338 10.99 1.44 3.93
CA GLY A 338 10.14 2.25 3.05
C GLY A 338 10.46 3.74 3.13
N LEU A 339 10.57 4.28 4.34
CA LEU A 339 10.95 5.67 4.60
C LEU A 339 12.35 5.98 4.04
N SER A 340 13.30 5.08 4.27
CA SER A 340 14.64 5.19 3.72
C SER A 340 14.65 5.16 2.19
N ALA A 341 13.87 4.28 1.55
CA ALA A 341 13.75 4.22 0.10
C ALA A 341 13.12 5.51 -0.46
N ALA A 342 12.03 6.00 0.15
CA ALA A 342 11.32 7.19 -0.26
C ALA A 342 12.17 8.47 -0.18
N ALA A 343 13.14 8.52 0.73
CA ALA A 343 14.10 9.62 0.86
C ALA A 343 15.10 9.73 -0.31
N ASN A 344 15.09 8.82 -1.29
CA ASN A 344 15.82 9.04 -2.55
C ASN A 344 15.12 10.05 -3.48
N ALA A 345 13.84 10.35 -3.25
CA ALA A 345 13.10 11.38 -3.95
C ALA A 345 13.00 12.66 -3.09
N PRO A 346 13.01 13.85 -3.70
CA PRO A 346 12.70 15.08 -2.97
C PRO A 346 11.28 15.04 -2.40
N VAL A 347 11.07 15.79 -1.32
CA VAL A 347 9.72 16.01 -0.78
C VAL A 347 9.11 17.18 -1.54
N GLU A 348 8.10 16.88 -2.35
CA GLU A 348 7.39 17.89 -3.16
C GLU A 348 6.51 18.79 -2.27
N PRO A 349 6.37 20.08 -2.61
CA PRO A 349 5.48 20.98 -1.89
C PRO A 349 4.02 20.56 -2.06
N THR A 350 3.24 20.63 -0.98
CA THR A 350 1.82 20.30 -1.02
C THR A 350 0.97 21.51 -1.36
N GLN A 351 0.09 21.38 -2.36
CA GLN A 351 -0.97 22.33 -2.66
C GLN A 351 -2.32 21.65 -2.49
N PHE A 352 -3.10 22.09 -1.50
CA PHE A 352 -4.43 21.53 -1.26
C PHE A 352 -5.47 22.08 -2.25
N GLY A 353 -6.46 21.25 -2.58
CA GLY A 353 -7.68 21.70 -3.23
C GLY A 353 -8.60 22.48 -2.28
N VAL A 354 -9.79 22.84 -2.76
CA VAL A 354 -10.75 23.63 -1.98
C VAL A 354 -11.32 22.80 -0.83
N PHE A 355 -11.05 23.22 0.41
CA PHE A 355 -11.72 22.66 1.59
C PHE A 355 -13.16 23.15 1.69
N ARG A 356 -14.11 22.22 1.84
CA ARG A 356 -15.53 22.52 2.10
C ARG A 356 -15.74 22.81 3.58
N MET A 357 -15.77 24.09 3.95
CA MET A 357 -15.88 24.55 5.35
C MET A 357 -17.19 24.18 6.03
#